data_AF-A0A351FHQ4-F1
#
_entry.id   AF-A0A351FHQ4-F1
#
_cell.length_a   1.000
_cell.length_b   1.000
_cell.length_c   1.000
_cell.angle_alpha   90.00
_cell.angle_beta   90.00
_cell.angle_gamma   90.00
#
_symmetry.space_group_name_H-M   'P 1'
#
loop_
_entity.id
_entity.type
_entity.pdbx_description
1 polymer ?
#
loop_
_entity_poly.entity_id
_entity_poly.type
_entity_poly.pdbx_seq_one_letter_code
_entity_poly.pdbx_strand_id
1 'polypeptide(L)'
;VLIFERIREELDKGRATRTAVDEGFQHALSAIVDANITTLITALILFGVGTGPVRGFAVTLSIGIVASFFSALFVTRSFFLAYLSGKKASDPISI
;
A
#
# COMPACT_ATOMS: atom_id res chain seq x y z
N VAL A 1 -0.80 -1.04 -7.34
CA VAL A 1 0.32 -1.44 -8.24
C VAL A 1 1.36 -2.24 -7.47
N LEU A 2 2.04 -1.67 -6.47
CA LEU A 2 3.09 -2.38 -5.68
C LEU A 2 2.68 -3.76 -5.14
N ILE A 3 1.47 -3.91 -4.59
CA ILE A 3 0.97 -5.22 -4.11
C ILE A 3 0.93 -6.24 -5.23
N PHE A 4 0.38 -5.86 -6.39
CA PHE A 4 0.23 -6.74 -7.55
C PHE A 4 1.59 -7.15 -8.13
N GLU A 5 2.52 -6.19 -8.22
CA GLU A 5 3.90 -6.48 -8.65
C GLU A 5 4.59 -7.44 -7.70
N ARG A 6 4.48 -7.23 -6.38
CA ARG A 6 5.11 -8.12 -5.39
C ARG A 6 4.51 -9.53 -5.42
N ILE A 7 3.20 -9.65 -5.60
CA ILE A 7 2.53 -10.95 -5.78
C ILE A 7 3.03 -11.63 -7.05
N ARG A 8 3.11 -10.91 -8.18
CA ARG A 8 3.64 -11.44 -9.43
C ARG A 8 5.08 -11.93 -9.27
N GLU A 9 5.91 -11.16 -8.59
CA GLU A 9 7.31 -11.51 -8.32
C GLU A 9 7.45 -12.77 -7.45
N GLU A 10 6.57 -12.98 -6.46
CA GLU A 10 6.56 -14.20 -5.64
C GLU A 10 5.97 -15.42 -6.40
N LEU A 11 5.04 -15.19 -7.33
CA LEU A 11 4.55 -16.23 -8.24
C LEU A 11 5.63 -16.66 -9.23
N ASP A 12 6.40 -15.71 -9.78
CA ASP A 12 7.53 -15.98 -10.69
C ASP A 12 8.65 -16.75 -9.98
N LYS A 13 8.77 -16.62 -8.65
CA LYS A 13 9.66 -17.44 -7.80
C LYS A 13 9.15 -18.86 -7.55
N GLY A 14 8.00 -19.23 -8.13
CA GLY A 14 7.42 -20.58 -8.05
C GLY A 14 6.71 -20.88 -6.73
N ARG A 15 6.35 -19.86 -5.93
CA ARG A 15 5.61 -20.06 -4.67
C ARG A 15 4.14 -20.39 -4.95
N ALA A 16 3.55 -21.20 -4.08
CA ALA A 16 2.12 -21.53 -4.14
C ALA A 16 1.27 -20.25 -4.09
N THR A 17 0.20 -20.20 -4.88
CA THR A 17 -0.58 -18.98 -5.12
C THR A 17 -1.07 -18.30 -3.84
N ARG A 18 -1.51 -19.06 -2.84
CA ARG A 18 -1.93 -18.51 -1.55
C ARG A 18 -0.76 -17.87 -0.77
N THR A 19 0.38 -18.55 -0.73
CA THR A 19 1.61 -18.08 -0.07
C THR A 19 2.18 -16.85 -0.77
N ALA A 20 2.22 -16.84 -2.10
CA ALA A 20 2.69 -15.71 -2.89
C ALA A 20 1.84 -14.45 -2.66
N VAL A 21 0.53 -14.63 -2.47
CA VAL A 21 -0.39 -13.53 -2.17
C VAL A 21 -0.18 -13.02 -0.74
N ASP A 22 -0.11 -13.90 0.26
CA ASP A 22 0.10 -13.52 1.67
C ASP A 22 1.45 -12.82 1.88
N GLU A 23 2.53 -13.38 1.33
CA GLU A 23 3.88 -12.79 1.41
C GLU A 23 3.98 -11.52 0.55
N GLY A 24 3.41 -11.51 -0.64
CA GLY A 24 3.35 -10.34 -1.51
C GLY A 24 2.66 -9.16 -0.82
N PHE A 25 1.59 -9.42 -0.06
CA PHE A 25 0.93 -8.43 0.78
C PHE A 25 1.81 -7.92 1.92
N GLN A 26 2.41 -8.81 2.71
CA GLN A 26 3.24 -8.42 3.85
C GLN A 26 4.40 -7.52 3.40
N HIS A 27 5.10 -7.92 2.33
CA HIS A 27 6.23 -7.15 1.81
C HIS A 27 5.80 -5.84 1.15
N ALA A 28 4.72 -5.85 0.36
CA ALA A 28 4.24 -4.64 -0.29
C ALA A 28 3.69 -3.62 0.73
N LEU A 29 3.02 -4.07 1.80
CA LEU A 29 2.52 -3.16 2.84
C LEU A 29 3.66 -2.39 3.52
N SER A 30 4.77 -3.04 3.86
CA SER A 30 5.94 -2.35 4.42
C SER A 30 6.45 -1.27 3.46
N ALA A 31 6.65 -1.61 2.19
CA ALA A 31 7.13 -0.65 1.18
C ALA A 31 6.16 0.52 0.98
N ILE A 32 4.84 0.28 1.02
CA ILE A 32 3.82 1.34 0.93
C ILE A 32 3.89 2.25 2.15
N VAL A 33 4.00 1.68 3.35
CA VAL A 33 4.12 2.46 4.60
C VAL A 33 5.37 3.35 4.53
N ASP A 34 6.52 2.78 4.17
CA ASP A 34 7.78 3.51 4.09
C ASP A 34 7.72 4.66 3.07
N ALA A 35 7.15 4.41 1.89
CA ALA A 35 6.97 5.46 0.87
C ALA A 35 6.08 6.62 1.35
N ASN A 36 4.98 6.32 2.04
CA ASN A 36 4.08 7.35 2.59
C ASN A 36 4.72 8.10 3.76
N ILE A 37 5.46 7.41 4.65
CA ILE A 37 6.19 8.04 5.74
C ILE A 37 7.24 9.01 5.20
N THR A 38 8.03 8.60 4.21
CA THR A 38 9.06 9.46 3.61
C THR A 38 8.43 10.73 3.01
N THR A 39 7.26 10.59 2.39
CA THR A 39 6.51 11.72 1.82
C THR A 39 5.95 12.64 2.93
N LEU A 40 5.47 12.07 4.05
CA LEU A 40 5.04 12.86 5.20
C LEU A 40 6.19 13.64 5.83
N ILE A 41 7.41 13.07 5.88
CA ILE A 41 8.61 13.78 6.33
C ILE A 41 8.87 14.97 5.41
N THR A 42 8.78 14.79 4.09
CA THR A 42 8.89 15.92 3.14
C THR A 42 7.83 16.99 3.39
N ALA A 43 6.57 16.59 3.62
CA ALA A 43 5.49 17.53 3.94
C ALA A 43 5.75 18.30 5.25
N LEU A 44 6.30 17.65 6.27
CA LEU A 44 6.69 18.29 7.54
C LEU A 44 7.81 19.32 7.33
N ILE A 45 8.82 18.99 6.52
CA ILE A 45 9.90 19.93 6.16
C ILE A 45 9.31 21.13 5.40
N LEU A 46 8.44 20.90 4.42
CA LEU A 46 7.74 21.96 3.69
C LEU A 46 6.87 22.83 4.60
N PHE A 47 6.25 22.25 5.63
CA PHE A 47 5.47 23.01 6.60
C PHE A 47 6.33 23.87 7.54
N GLY A 48 7.52 23.40 7.90
CA GLY A 48 8.45 24.10 8.79
C GLY A 48 9.27 25.19 8.10
N VAL A 49 9.73 24.92 6.86
CA VAL A 49 10.60 25.82 6.08
C VAL A 49 9.80 26.67 5.08
N GLY A 50 8.67 26.16 4.59
CA GLY A 50 7.86 26.83 3.58
C GLY A 50 7.09 28.04 4.13
N THR A 51 6.97 29.07 3.30
CA THR A 51 6.22 30.30 3.61
C THR A 51 5.01 30.46 2.69
N GLY A 52 3.98 31.15 3.19
CA GLY A 52 2.77 31.49 2.44
C GLY A 52 2.10 30.26 1.78
N PRO A 53 2.04 30.17 0.44
CA PRO A 53 1.37 29.08 -0.28
C PRO A 53 1.95 27.68 -0.01
N VAL A 54 3.26 27.56 0.20
CA VAL A 54 3.94 26.25 0.38
C VAL A 54 3.46 25.56 1.66
N ARG A 55 3.18 26.35 2.70
CA ARG A 55 2.66 25.83 3.97
C ARG A 55 1.23 25.29 3.83
N GLY A 56 0.39 25.98 3.05
CA GLY A 56 -0.96 25.51 2.71
C GLY A 56 -0.93 24.24 1.87
N PHE A 57 -0.01 24.15 0.89
CA PHE A 57 0.22 22.93 0.13
C PHE A 57 0.65 21.76 1.01
N ALA A 58 1.59 21.98 1.94
CA ALA A 58 2.07 20.94 2.85
C ALA A 58 0.94 20.33 3.69
N VAL A 59 0.02 21.17 4.22
CA VAL A 59 -1.14 20.70 4.99
C VAL A 59 -2.07 19.84 4.13
N THR A 60 -2.43 20.31 2.94
CA THR A 60 -3.30 19.56 2.01
C THR A 60 -2.65 18.24 1.58
N LEU A 61 -1.35 18.25 1.31
CA LEU A 61 -0.57 17.06 0.97
C LEU A 61 -0.59 16.04 2.11
N SER A 62 -0.34 16.48 3.35
CA SER A 62 -0.38 15.60 4.52
C SER A 62 -1.76 14.96 4.72
N ILE A 63 -2.84 15.74 4.60
CA ILE A 63 -4.21 15.23 4.73
C ILE A 63 -4.52 14.22 3.61
N GLY A 64 -4.13 14.52 2.37
CA GLY A 64 -4.32 13.63 1.22
C GLY A 64 -3.59 12.31 1.39
N ILE A 65 -2.35 12.33 1.90
CA ILE A 65 -1.58 11.11 2.17
C ILE A 65 -2.26 10.26 3.23
N VAL A 66 -2.67 10.85 4.36
CA VAL A 66 -3.33 10.10 5.44
C VAL A 66 -4.65 9.48 4.96
N ALA A 67 -5.48 10.24 4.25
CA ALA A 67 -6.75 9.75 3.72
C ALA A 67 -6.55 8.62 2.69
N SER A 68 -5.56 8.78 1.80
CA SER A 68 -5.21 7.77 0.80
C SER A 68 -4.63 6.52 1.44
N PHE A 69 -3.72 6.66 2.39
CA PHE A 69 -3.10 5.56 3.11
C PHE A 69 -4.12 4.76 3.94
N PHE A 70 -5.03 5.46 4.63
CA PHE A 70 -6.12 4.82 5.35
C PHE A 70 -7.06 4.06 4.40
N SER A 71 -7.47 4.69 3.30
CA SER A 71 -8.31 4.06 2.28
C SER A 71 -7.62 2.82 1.69
N ALA A 72 -6.32 2.91 1.39
CA ALA A 72 -5.54 1.79 0.90
C ALA A 72 -5.53 0.65 1.92
N LEU A 73 -5.17 0.89 3.18
CA LEU A 73 -5.15 -0.17 4.21
C LEU A 73 -6.54 -0.79 4.42
N PHE A 74 -7.58 0.03 4.54
CA PHE A 74 -8.93 -0.41 4.84
C PHE A 74 -9.55 -1.18 3.68
N VAL A 75 -9.48 -0.65 2.46
CA VAL A 75 -9.98 -1.32 1.25
C VAL A 75 -9.21 -2.61 1.02
N THR A 76 -7.88 -2.57 1.17
CA THR A 76 -7.06 -3.74 0.89
C THR A 76 -7.30 -4.86 1.92
N ARG A 77 -7.37 -4.55 3.22
CA ARG A 77 -7.74 -5.53 4.28
C ARG A 77 -9.15 -6.08 4.07
N SER A 78 -10.12 -5.21 3.78
CA SER A 78 -11.53 -5.61 3.63
C SER A 78 -11.74 -6.45 2.38
N PHE A 79 -11.14 -6.06 1.25
CA PHE A 79 -11.17 -6.82 0.01
C PHE A 79 -10.52 -8.18 0.19
N PHE A 80 -9.40 -8.26 0.91
CA PHE A 80 -8.70 -9.52 1.14
C PHE A 80 -9.49 -10.47 2.05
N LEU A 81 -10.07 -9.96 3.14
CA LEU A 81 -10.96 -10.73 4.02
C LEU A 81 -12.19 -11.25 3.26
N ALA A 82 -12.78 -10.42 2.41
CA ALA A 82 -13.92 -10.81 1.57
C ALA A 82 -13.51 -11.85 0.50
N TYR A 83 -12.36 -11.66 -0.15
CA TYR A 83 -11.86 -12.54 -1.21
C TYR A 83 -11.46 -13.93 -0.66
N LEU A 84 -10.85 -13.99 0.52
CA LEU A 84 -10.50 -15.25 1.19
C LEU A 84 -11.70 -15.97 1.83
N SER A 85 -12.78 -15.25 2.18
CA SER A 85 -13.98 -15.88 2.77
C SER A 85 -14.74 -16.79 1.80
N GLY A 86 -14.45 -16.74 0.50
CA GLY A 86 -15.17 -17.50 -0.53
C GLY A 86 -14.37 -18.55 -1.31
N LYS A 87 -13.03 -18.64 -1.17
CA LYS A 87 -12.19 -19.48 -2.04
C LYS A 87 -11.28 -20.45 -1.28
N LYS A 88 -11.29 -21.72 -1.68
CA LYS A 88 -10.33 -22.74 -1.21
C LYS A 88 -8.94 -22.46 -1.79
N ALA A 89 -7.92 -22.80 -1.02
CA ALA A 89 -6.50 -22.44 -1.16
C ALA A 89 -5.79 -22.78 -2.48
N SER A 90 -6.47 -23.39 -3.46
CA SER A 90 -5.88 -24.08 -4.61
C SER A 90 -6.30 -23.54 -5.98
N ASP A 91 -7.16 -22.52 -6.06
CA ASP A 91 -7.58 -22.00 -7.37
C ASP A 91 -6.51 -21.11 -7.99
N PRO A 92 -6.11 -21.38 -9.25
CA PRO A 92 -5.13 -20.56 -9.95
C PRO A 92 -5.69 -19.16 -10.13
N ILE A 93 -4.89 -18.15 -9.79
CA ILE A 93 -5.20 -16.75 -10.04
C ILE A 93 -4.61 -16.43 -11.42
N SER A 94 -5.45 -16.12 -12.41
CA SER A 94 -4.97 -15.55 -13.66
C SER A 94 -4.63 -14.09 -13.40
N ILE A 95 -3.33 -13.79 -13.37
CA ILE A 95 -2.77 -12.45 -13.26
C ILE A 95 -2.14 -12.09 -14.60
#